data_AF-A0A662D4F0-F1
#
_entry.id   AF-A0A662D4F0-F1
#
_cell.length_a   1.000
_cell.length_b   1.000
_cell.length_c   1.000
_cell.angle_alpha   90.00
_cell.angle_beta   90.00
_cell.angle_gamma   90.00
#
_symmetry.space_group_name_H-M   'P 1'
#
loop_
_entity.id
_entity.type
_entity.pdbx_description
1 polymer ?
#
loop_
_entity_poly.entity_id
_entity_poly.type
_entity_poly.pdbx_seq_one_letter_code
_entity_poly.pdbx_strand_id
1 'polypeptide(L)'
;WQAEFRREMGHDMPVKMETWEDVLEIAQFFHGKDWNGDGDPDNGITLHLKVGGQGFFHFMALSAPYVVIPYPGEPKTKVTKYHNVYWFDPETMEPLINSPGHVRALEMLLKLSKAGSPAMWGWSLGEAWADFLSGNAVFCFSWGDVGSLSQDPTQSVIKGKLGARGIPGTKHPYDMQKGRFLDLDKPNMVGNQVGCSWHPVISKYAKDPDLCYYFIAWQSTPEINHWNVYMGWTGVDPGTTYDWFPPYGTAKVEEYVAGGYDAEDAKYFIGAYQDNFYNYPIFQNYMRIPGTPEMHEIWDVHLSEAITGQLTPQEALDRTYEDWKRIVEDYGKDTLLKLYRESIGYKP
;
A
#
# COMPACT_ATOMS: atom_id res chain seq x y z
N TRP A 1 22.84 16.25 0.15
CA TRP A 1 22.44 14.98 -0.48
C TRP A 1 21.96 15.09 -1.93
N GLN A 2 21.01 15.95 -2.31
CA GLN A 2 20.59 16.05 -3.73
C GLN A 2 21.72 16.40 -4.72
N ALA A 3 22.63 17.31 -4.35
CA ALA A 3 23.80 17.62 -5.17
C ALA A 3 24.76 16.42 -5.31
N GLU A 4 24.85 15.60 -4.26
CA GLU A 4 25.67 14.38 -4.25
C GLU A 4 25.05 13.28 -5.10
N PHE A 5 23.72 13.10 -5.01
CA PHE A 5 22.97 12.24 -5.91
C PHE A 5 23.22 12.64 -7.37
N ARG A 6 23.10 13.94 -7.70
CA ARG A 6 23.37 14.42 -9.07
C ARG A 6 24.81 14.13 -9.51
N ARG A 7 25.78 14.24 -8.60
CA ARG A 7 27.19 13.96 -8.87
C ARG A 7 27.45 12.47 -9.15
N GLU A 8 26.83 11.57 -8.40
CA GLU A 8 27.02 10.11 -8.53
C GLU A 8 26.19 9.50 -9.66
N MET A 9 24.91 9.88 -9.77
CA MET A 9 23.94 9.29 -10.69
C MET A 9 23.87 10.01 -12.04
N GLY A 10 24.39 11.23 -12.14
CA GLY A 10 24.45 12.00 -13.39
C GLY A 10 23.14 12.69 -13.79
N HIS A 11 22.12 12.67 -12.93
CA HIS A 11 20.85 13.38 -13.11
C HIS A 11 20.24 13.81 -11.78
N ASP A 12 19.15 14.58 -11.84
CA ASP A 12 18.46 15.05 -10.66
C ASP A 12 17.79 13.91 -9.91
N MET A 13 17.86 13.96 -8.57
CA MET A 13 17.15 13.02 -7.71
C MET A 13 15.65 13.10 -7.99
N PRO A 14 14.96 11.98 -8.30
CA PRO A 14 13.55 12.00 -8.68
C PRO A 14 12.64 12.15 -7.45
N VAL A 15 12.73 13.29 -6.76
CA VAL A 15 12.02 13.58 -5.48
C VAL A 15 10.51 13.48 -5.56
N LYS A 16 9.92 13.54 -6.76
CA LYS A 16 8.49 13.34 -6.95
C LYS A 16 8.09 11.88 -6.76
N MET A 17 9.00 10.93 -6.98
CA MET A 17 8.76 9.48 -6.85
C MET A 17 7.48 9.07 -7.60
N GLU A 18 7.44 9.38 -8.90
CA GLU A 18 6.27 9.05 -9.73
C GLU A 18 6.21 7.55 -10.04
N THR A 19 7.34 6.86 -9.93
CA THR A 19 7.47 5.42 -10.16
C THR A 19 8.17 4.70 -9.02
N TRP A 20 7.92 3.40 -8.89
CA TRP A 20 8.70 2.55 -7.97
C TRP A 20 10.19 2.48 -8.33
N GLU A 21 10.53 2.64 -9.61
CA GLU A 21 11.92 2.77 -10.05
C GLU A 21 12.60 4.01 -9.46
N ASP A 22 11.90 5.16 -9.38
CA ASP A 22 12.41 6.36 -8.71
C ASP A 22 12.68 6.10 -7.21
N VAL A 23 11.76 5.40 -6.54
CA VAL A 23 11.91 5.04 -5.11
C VAL A 23 13.10 4.11 -4.91
N LEU A 24 13.23 3.07 -5.75
CA LEU A 24 14.34 2.14 -5.67
C LEU A 24 15.68 2.84 -5.87
N GLU A 25 15.77 3.74 -6.83
CA GLU A 25 17.00 4.48 -7.11
C GLU A 25 17.42 5.35 -5.92
N ILE A 26 16.49 6.09 -5.33
CA ILE A 26 16.77 6.91 -4.15
C ILE A 26 17.15 6.00 -2.97
N ALA A 27 16.41 4.91 -2.73
CA ALA A 27 16.70 3.97 -1.65
C ALA A 27 18.12 3.38 -1.81
N GLN A 28 18.49 2.93 -3.01
CA GLN A 28 19.82 2.39 -3.28
C GLN A 28 20.93 3.42 -3.09
N PHE A 29 20.70 4.68 -3.47
CA PHE A 29 21.69 5.74 -3.28
C PHE A 29 21.97 6.00 -1.80
N PHE A 30 20.94 5.99 -0.94
CA PHE A 30 21.10 6.28 0.48
C PHE A 30 21.50 5.07 1.33
N HIS A 31 21.20 3.85 0.88
CA HIS A 31 21.51 2.65 1.65
C HIS A 31 23.02 2.51 1.91
N GLY A 32 23.37 2.35 3.19
CA GLY A 32 24.75 2.21 3.65
C GLY A 32 25.51 3.53 3.82
N LYS A 33 24.87 4.68 3.58
CA LYS A 33 25.43 6.00 3.86
C LYS A 33 24.95 6.47 5.23
N ASP A 34 25.81 7.16 5.96
CA ASP A 34 25.45 7.93 7.16
C ASP A 34 24.89 9.29 6.69
N TRP A 35 23.61 9.32 6.31
CA TRP A 35 22.97 10.53 5.80
C TRP A 35 22.43 11.42 6.91
N ASN A 36 22.15 10.83 8.07
CA ASN A 36 21.65 11.51 9.25
C ASN A 36 22.79 12.14 10.10
N GLY A 37 24.05 11.70 9.92
CA GLY A 37 25.26 12.23 10.56
C GLY A 37 25.54 11.69 11.96
N ASP A 38 24.96 10.54 12.34
CA ASP A 38 25.10 9.95 13.67
C ASP A 38 26.29 8.98 13.82
N GLY A 39 26.95 8.65 12.71
CA GLY A 39 28.13 7.79 12.65
C GLY A 39 27.84 6.33 12.26
N ASP A 40 26.57 5.92 12.16
CA ASP A 40 26.15 4.60 11.70
C ASP A 40 25.58 4.66 10.26
N PRO A 41 25.72 3.58 9.47
CA PRO A 41 25.15 3.54 8.13
C PRO A 41 23.62 3.39 8.17
N ASP A 42 22.91 4.22 7.41
CA ASP A 42 21.46 4.21 7.34
C ASP A 42 20.88 3.27 6.25
N ASN A 43 19.59 3.00 6.37
CA ASN A 43 18.78 2.26 5.41
C ASN A 43 18.19 3.18 4.32
N GLY A 44 18.14 2.70 3.09
CA GLY A 44 17.42 3.38 2.01
C GLY A 44 15.91 3.23 2.15
N ILE A 45 15.46 2.06 2.59
CA ILE A 45 14.05 1.76 2.85
C ILE A 45 13.93 0.73 3.98
N THR A 46 12.89 0.88 4.80
CA THR A 46 12.45 -0.14 5.75
C THR A 46 11.07 -0.69 5.35
N LEU A 47 10.89 -1.99 5.57
CA LEU A 47 9.71 -2.78 5.19
C LEU A 47 9.43 -3.78 6.32
N HIS A 48 8.20 -4.28 6.44
CA HIS A 48 7.84 -5.35 7.38
C HIS A 48 7.42 -6.61 6.61
N LEU A 49 8.37 -7.50 6.35
CA LEU A 49 8.19 -8.62 5.42
C LEU A 49 7.99 -9.97 6.11
N LYS A 50 7.74 -9.96 7.43
CA LYS A 50 7.45 -11.17 8.20
C LYS A 50 6.14 -11.82 7.73
N VAL A 51 6.18 -13.14 7.52
CA VAL A 51 5.00 -13.97 7.26
C VAL A 51 3.98 -13.83 8.38
N GLY A 52 2.71 -13.66 8.02
CA GLY A 52 1.61 -13.37 8.95
C GLY A 52 1.59 -11.92 9.43
N GLY A 53 2.51 -11.08 8.94
CA GLY A 53 2.61 -9.65 9.22
C GLY A 53 1.79 -8.78 8.25
N GLN A 54 0.91 -9.39 7.45
CA GLN A 54 0.08 -8.73 6.43
C GLN A 54 0.88 -8.10 5.28
N GLY A 55 2.04 -8.67 4.94
CA GLY A 55 2.89 -8.22 3.84
C GLY A 55 2.18 -8.27 2.48
N PHE A 56 1.23 -9.18 2.31
CA PHE A 56 0.36 -9.25 1.13
C PHE A 56 -0.38 -7.95 0.80
N PHE A 57 -0.77 -7.11 1.78
CA PHE A 57 -1.38 -5.81 1.48
C PHE A 57 -0.41 -4.84 0.83
N HIS A 58 0.85 -4.89 1.25
CA HIS A 58 1.92 -4.04 0.71
C HIS A 58 2.29 -4.47 -0.70
N PHE A 59 2.42 -5.79 -0.90
CA PHE A 59 2.66 -6.31 -2.23
C PHE A 59 1.48 -6.04 -3.17
N MET A 60 0.22 -6.15 -2.70
CA MET A 60 -0.96 -5.75 -3.48
C MET A 60 -0.91 -4.28 -3.90
N ALA A 61 -0.61 -3.36 -2.98
CA ALA A 61 -0.49 -1.93 -3.28
C ALA A 61 0.67 -1.63 -4.25
N LEU A 62 1.84 -2.23 -4.04
CA LEU A 62 3.01 -2.07 -4.91
C LEU A 62 2.76 -2.63 -6.32
N SER A 63 2.14 -3.81 -6.41
CA SER A 63 1.93 -4.50 -7.69
C SER A 63 0.75 -3.95 -8.50
N ALA A 64 -0.22 -3.29 -7.87
CA ALA A 64 -1.40 -2.80 -8.57
C ALA A 64 -1.09 -1.91 -9.79
N PRO A 65 -0.17 -0.93 -9.73
CA PRO A 65 0.29 -0.19 -10.92
C PRO A 65 0.85 -1.04 -12.06
N TYR A 66 1.47 -2.18 -11.77
CA TYR A 66 2.03 -3.08 -12.77
C TYR A 66 0.99 -3.97 -13.45
N VAL A 67 -0.19 -4.13 -12.85
CA VAL A 67 -1.19 -5.13 -13.24
C VAL A 67 -2.50 -4.49 -13.71
N VAL A 68 -2.98 -3.47 -12.98
CA VAL A 68 -4.30 -2.92 -13.17
C VAL A 68 -4.25 -1.76 -14.16
N ILE A 69 -4.74 -2.01 -15.37
CA ILE A 69 -4.84 -0.98 -16.41
C ILE A 69 -6.24 -0.35 -16.36
N PRO A 70 -6.36 0.99 -16.35
CA PRO A 70 -7.65 1.67 -16.40
C PRO A 70 -8.34 1.42 -17.74
N TYR A 71 -9.68 1.44 -17.74
CA TYR A 71 -10.43 1.33 -18.98
C TYR A 71 -10.08 2.48 -19.93
N PRO A 72 -9.79 2.22 -21.22
CA PRO A 72 -9.38 3.27 -22.16
C PRO A 72 -10.48 4.31 -22.42
N GLY A 73 -11.76 3.94 -22.28
CA GLY A 73 -12.90 4.85 -22.39
C GLY A 73 -13.30 5.50 -21.06
N GLU A 74 -14.56 5.91 -20.94
CA GLU A 74 -15.14 6.45 -19.70
C GLU A 74 -16.31 5.58 -19.17
N PRO A 75 -16.50 5.49 -17.84
CA PRO A 75 -15.57 5.98 -16.81
C PRO A 75 -14.30 5.13 -16.77
N LYS A 76 -13.14 5.71 -16.40
CA LYS A 76 -11.86 4.98 -16.23
C LYS A 76 -11.94 3.76 -15.31
N THR A 77 -12.86 3.80 -14.34
CA THR A 77 -13.13 2.74 -13.37
C THR A 77 -13.97 1.58 -13.91
N LYS A 78 -14.43 1.63 -15.17
CA LYS A 78 -15.22 0.54 -15.76
C LYS A 78 -14.43 -0.77 -15.76
N VAL A 79 -14.99 -1.80 -15.15
CA VAL A 79 -14.41 -3.14 -15.17
C VAL A 79 -14.74 -3.84 -16.48
N THR A 80 -13.72 -4.42 -17.14
CA THR A 80 -13.88 -5.36 -18.25
C THR A 80 -13.07 -6.61 -17.97
N LYS A 81 -13.02 -7.57 -18.88
CA LYS A 81 -12.15 -8.75 -18.71
C LYS A 81 -10.68 -8.39 -18.45
N TYR A 82 -10.19 -7.30 -19.06
CA TYR A 82 -8.78 -6.95 -19.08
C TYR A 82 -8.43 -5.64 -18.34
N HIS A 83 -9.43 -4.86 -17.92
CA HIS A 83 -9.23 -3.54 -17.30
C HIS A 83 -9.89 -3.50 -15.93
N ASN A 84 -9.22 -2.87 -14.97
CA ASN A 84 -9.63 -2.84 -13.57
C ASN A 84 -9.81 -4.24 -12.95
N VAL A 85 -8.98 -5.21 -13.37
CA VAL A 85 -8.95 -6.59 -12.88
C VAL A 85 -7.55 -6.92 -12.33
N TYR A 86 -7.50 -7.57 -11.17
CA TYR A 86 -6.26 -7.91 -10.46
C TYR A 86 -6.21 -9.38 -10.04
N TRP A 87 -7.29 -9.88 -9.42
CA TRP A 87 -7.28 -11.17 -8.71
C TRP A 87 -7.49 -12.40 -9.61
N PHE A 88 -8.59 -12.43 -10.36
CA PHE A 88 -8.99 -13.57 -11.19
C PHE A 88 -9.51 -13.09 -12.54
N ASP A 89 -9.43 -13.93 -13.57
CA ASP A 89 -10.17 -13.70 -14.81
C ASP A 89 -11.68 -13.74 -14.49
N PRO A 90 -12.44 -12.65 -14.71
CA PRO A 90 -13.85 -12.57 -14.34
C PRO A 90 -14.75 -13.44 -15.22
N GLU A 91 -14.25 -14.05 -16.28
CA GLU A 91 -14.97 -15.01 -17.11
C GLU A 91 -14.77 -16.46 -16.65
N THR A 92 -13.59 -16.79 -16.13
CA THR A 92 -13.17 -18.17 -15.89
C THR A 92 -12.80 -18.50 -14.45
N MET A 93 -12.70 -17.52 -13.55
CA MET A 93 -12.20 -17.66 -12.17
C MET A 93 -10.73 -18.12 -12.10
N GLU A 94 -9.98 -17.95 -13.18
CA GLU A 94 -8.56 -18.30 -13.23
C GLU A 94 -7.73 -17.29 -12.42
N PRO A 95 -6.88 -17.70 -11.46
CA PRO A 95 -6.04 -16.75 -10.74
C PRO A 95 -5.07 -16.03 -11.69
N LEU A 96 -4.86 -14.74 -11.45
CA LEU A 96 -3.96 -13.90 -12.27
C LEU A 96 -2.63 -13.61 -11.58
N ILE A 97 -2.43 -14.15 -10.37
CA ILE A 97 -1.38 -13.77 -9.43
C ILE A 97 0.05 -14.05 -9.92
N ASN A 98 0.22 -14.96 -10.88
CA ASN A 98 1.49 -15.27 -11.53
C ASN A 98 1.67 -14.61 -12.91
N SER A 99 0.83 -13.63 -13.25
CA SER A 99 0.99 -12.89 -14.51
C SER A 99 2.31 -12.09 -14.53
N PRO A 100 2.86 -11.78 -15.73
CA PRO A 100 4.13 -11.05 -15.83
C PRO A 100 4.17 -9.72 -15.05
N GLY A 101 3.03 -9.03 -14.93
CA GLY A 101 2.91 -7.80 -14.12
C GLY A 101 3.16 -8.04 -12.64
N HIS A 102 2.58 -9.09 -12.05
CA HIS A 102 2.81 -9.46 -10.65
C HIS A 102 4.25 -9.91 -10.43
N VAL A 103 4.80 -10.70 -11.35
CA VAL A 103 6.19 -11.18 -11.27
C VAL A 103 7.17 -10.01 -11.27
N ARG A 104 6.99 -9.04 -12.18
CA ARG A 104 7.82 -7.82 -12.23
C ARG A 104 7.69 -6.97 -10.96
N ALA A 105 6.50 -6.91 -10.38
CA ALA A 105 6.30 -6.23 -9.11
C ALA A 105 7.01 -6.95 -7.94
N LEU A 106 7.03 -8.28 -7.91
CA LEU A 106 7.71 -9.04 -6.86
C LEU A 106 9.24 -8.95 -7.02
N GLU A 107 9.74 -8.89 -8.25
CA GLU A 107 11.14 -8.54 -8.53
C GLU A 107 11.49 -7.13 -8.01
N MET A 108 10.58 -6.15 -8.17
CA MET A 108 10.76 -4.80 -7.63
C MET A 108 10.79 -4.81 -6.09
N LEU A 109 9.85 -5.51 -5.44
CA LEU A 109 9.84 -5.66 -3.99
C LEU A 109 11.13 -6.34 -3.49
N LEU A 110 11.62 -7.37 -4.18
CA LEU A 110 12.89 -8.02 -3.86
C LEU A 110 14.07 -7.04 -3.97
N LYS A 111 14.11 -6.17 -4.99
CA LYS A 111 15.15 -5.14 -5.13
C LYS A 111 15.08 -4.10 -4.02
N LEU A 112 13.88 -3.60 -3.70
CA LEU A 112 13.66 -2.68 -2.57
C LEU A 112 14.10 -3.32 -1.25
N SER A 113 13.80 -4.61 -1.06
CA SER A 113 14.19 -5.36 0.13
C SER A 113 15.70 -5.56 0.30
N LYS A 114 16.51 -5.14 -0.68
CA LYS A 114 17.98 -5.15 -0.63
C LYS A 114 18.58 -3.75 -0.46
N ALA A 115 17.75 -2.72 -0.43
CA ALA A 115 18.15 -1.33 -0.17
C ALA A 115 17.89 -0.93 1.30
N GLY A 116 17.87 -1.90 2.20
CA GLY A 116 17.63 -1.74 3.63
C GLY A 116 18.24 -2.88 4.42
N SER A 117 17.98 -2.91 5.73
CA SER A 117 18.51 -3.95 6.60
C SER A 117 18.00 -5.35 6.21
N PRO A 118 18.87 -6.37 6.05
CA PRO A 118 18.42 -7.75 5.83
C PRO A 118 17.51 -8.28 6.94
N ALA A 119 17.58 -7.70 8.15
CA ALA A 119 16.72 -8.07 9.27
C ALA A 119 15.23 -7.79 8.98
N MET A 120 14.92 -6.87 8.06
CA MET A 120 13.55 -6.50 7.71
C MET A 120 12.73 -7.63 7.08
N TRP A 121 13.41 -8.68 6.59
CA TRP A 121 12.76 -9.92 6.14
C TRP A 121 12.06 -10.67 7.27
N GLY A 122 12.42 -10.41 8.53
CA GLY A 122 11.77 -10.95 9.73
C GLY A 122 10.99 -9.93 10.55
N TRP A 123 10.97 -8.65 10.15
CA TRP A 123 10.32 -7.58 10.91
C TRP A 123 8.81 -7.57 10.71
N SER A 124 8.10 -7.31 11.81
CA SER A 124 6.71 -6.88 11.81
C SER A 124 6.63 -5.34 11.80
N LEU A 125 5.41 -4.80 11.93
CA LEU A 125 5.14 -3.37 11.88
C LEU A 125 6.03 -2.58 12.82
N GLY A 126 6.06 -3.00 14.09
CA GLY A 126 6.74 -2.27 15.15
C GLY A 126 8.24 -2.11 14.90
N GLU A 127 8.92 -3.16 14.44
CA GLU A 127 10.36 -3.07 14.16
C GLU A 127 10.65 -2.17 12.94
N ALA A 128 9.87 -2.30 11.85
CA ALA A 128 10.05 -1.47 10.67
C ALA A 128 9.77 0.01 10.95
N TRP A 129 8.70 0.31 11.70
CA TRP A 129 8.37 1.68 12.10
C TRP A 129 9.42 2.26 13.05
N ALA A 130 9.88 1.50 14.04
CA ALA A 130 10.90 1.97 14.96
C ALA A 130 12.21 2.37 14.25
N ASP A 131 12.63 1.61 13.23
CA ASP A 131 13.79 1.94 12.41
C ASP A 131 13.63 3.29 11.70
N PHE A 132 12.48 3.51 11.05
CA PHE A 132 12.20 4.77 10.37
C PHE A 132 12.04 5.96 11.33
N LEU A 133 11.27 5.79 12.41
CA LEU A 133 10.98 6.85 13.38
C LEU A 133 12.22 7.27 14.18
N SER A 134 13.20 6.37 14.31
CA SER A 134 14.52 6.68 14.89
C SER A 134 15.43 7.46 13.95
N GLY A 135 15.03 7.68 12.70
CA GLY A 135 15.81 8.42 11.71
C GLY A 135 16.80 7.56 10.91
N ASN A 136 16.71 6.24 10.99
CA ASN A 136 17.67 5.32 10.36
C ASN A 136 17.30 4.91 8.93
N ALA A 137 16.17 5.36 8.40
CA ALA A 137 15.72 5.00 7.06
C ALA A 137 15.17 6.20 6.28
N VAL A 138 15.50 6.29 4.99
CA VAL A 138 14.96 7.35 4.11
C VAL A 138 13.48 7.13 3.79
N PHE A 139 13.08 5.87 3.59
CA PHE A 139 11.69 5.51 3.30
C PHE A 139 11.16 4.46 4.27
N CYS A 140 9.87 4.58 4.58
CA CYS A 140 9.06 3.52 5.16
C CYS A 140 7.82 3.35 4.26
N PHE A 141 7.72 2.22 3.57
CA PHE A 141 6.49 1.90 2.83
C PHE A 141 5.55 1.16 3.79
N SER A 142 4.57 1.87 4.34
CA SER A 142 3.66 1.33 5.34
C SER A 142 2.29 2.03 5.38
N TRP A 143 1.45 1.67 6.35
CA TRP A 143 0.17 2.34 6.66
C TRP A 143 0.35 3.79 7.14
N GLY A 144 -0.76 4.53 7.20
CA GLY A 144 -0.74 5.92 7.63
C GLY A 144 -0.42 6.13 9.10
N ASP A 145 -0.48 5.07 9.92
CA ASP A 145 -0.11 5.11 11.33
C ASP A 145 1.25 5.82 11.52
N VAL A 146 2.21 5.53 10.64
CA VAL A 146 3.56 6.12 10.64
C VAL A 146 3.52 7.63 10.54
N GLY A 147 2.61 8.18 9.75
CA GLY A 147 2.42 9.63 9.60
C GLY A 147 2.04 10.28 10.92
N SER A 148 1.12 9.67 11.67
CA SER A 148 0.77 10.13 13.02
C SER A 148 1.91 9.89 14.03
N LEU A 149 2.43 8.66 14.12
CA LEU A 149 3.48 8.27 15.08
C LEU A 149 4.76 9.10 14.93
N SER A 150 5.06 9.58 13.72
CA SER A 150 6.19 10.50 13.49
C SER A 150 6.12 11.80 14.28
N GLN A 151 4.92 12.18 14.74
CA GLN A 151 4.65 13.42 15.48
C GLN A 151 4.80 13.28 17.00
N ASP A 152 4.87 12.05 17.51
CA ASP A 152 5.10 11.76 18.93
C ASP A 152 6.60 11.82 19.25
N PRO A 153 7.10 12.89 19.92
CA PRO A 153 8.52 13.05 20.21
C PRO A 153 9.05 12.03 21.23
N THR A 154 8.19 11.25 21.88
CA THR A 154 8.61 10.15 22.77
C THR A 154 8.99 8.88 22.02
N GLN A 155 8.58 8.78 20.74
CA GLN A 155 8.82 7.62 19.88
C GLN A 155 9.55 7.97 18.56
N SER A 156 9.60 9.26 18.18
CA SER A 156 10.11 9.72 16.90
C SER A 156 11.08 10.90 17.03
N VAL A 157 12.14 10.88 16.22
CA VAL A 157 13.09 12.00 16.05
C VAL A 157 12.91 12.76 14.73
N ILE A 158 11.88 12.39 13.96
CA ILE A 158 11.66 12.87 12.59
C ILE A 158 10.49 13.87 12.45
N LYS A 159 9.89 14.31 13.56
CA LYS A 159 8.89 15.39 13.54
C LYS A 159 9.44 16.65 12.86
N GLY A 160 8.67 17.21 11.93
CA GLY A 160 9.05 18.35 11.09
C GLY A 160 10.04 17.99 9.97
N LYS A 161 10.23 16.70 9.71
CA LYS A 161 11.09 16.17 8.64
C LYS A 161 10.35 15.15 7.76
N LEU A 162 9.06 14.91 7.99
CA LEU A 162 8.31 13.87 7.28
C LEU A 162 7.89 14.38 5.90
N GLY A 163 8.40 13.74 4.86
CA GLY A 163 7.76 13.72 3.55
C GLY A 163 6.77 12.56 3.43
N ALA A 164 5.77 12.69 2.56
CA ALA A 164 4.88 11.59 2.21
C ALA A 164 4.43 11.71 0.76
N ARG A 165 4.07 10.58 0.15
CA ARG A 165 3.72 10.46 -1.26
C ARG A 165 2.68 9.36 -1.41
N GLY A 166 1.68 9.57 -2.28
CA GLY A 166 0.75 8.51 -2.68
C GLY A 166 1.46 7.35 -3.38
N ILE A 167 0.76 6.23 -3.63
CA ILE A 167 1.40 5.02 -4.15
C ILE A 167 2.12 5.32 -5.49
N PRO A 168 3.45 5.07 -5.60
CA PRO A 168 4.18 5.24 -6.84
C PRO A 168 3.61 4.35 -7.96
N GLY A 169 3.67 4.85 -9.19
CA GLY A 169 3.18 4.13 -10.37
C GLY A 169 4.25 3.28 -11.06
N THR A 170 3.98 2.94 -12.32
CA THR A 170 4.99 2.41 -13.25
C THR A 170 4.72 2.88 -14.67
N LYS A 171 5.78 3.13 -15.45
CA LYS A 171 5.67 3.37 -16.90
C LYS A 171 5.51 2.09 -17.71
N HIS A 172 5.66 0.92 -17.07
CA HIS A 172 5.66 -0.36 -17.75
C HIS A 172 4.66 -1.37 -17.16
N PRO A 173 3.34 -1.05 -17.14
CA PRO A 173 2.33 -2.01 -16.74
C PRO A 173 2.20 -3.15 -17.76
N TYR A 174 1.77 -4.32 -17.31
CA TYR A 174 1.45 -5.45 -18.18
C TYR A 174 0.02 -5.37 -18.70
N ASP A 175 -0.13 -5.29 -20.02
CA ASP A 175 -1.44 -5.28 -20.68
C ASP A 175 -1.87 -6.70 -20.99
N MET A 176 -2.81 -7.23 -20.19
CA MET A 176 -3.34 -8.58 -20.33
C MET A 176 -4.05 -8.80 -21.68
N GLN A 177 -4.65 -7.76 -22.26
CA GLN A 177 -5.32 -7.87 -23.55
C GLN A 177 -4.30 -7.99 -24.69
N LYS A 178 -3.18 -7.26 -24.60
CA LYS A 178 -2.11 -7.28 -25.61
C LYS A 178 -1.04 -8.35 -25.35
N GLY A 179 -1.02 -8.96 -24.16
CA GLY A 179 -0.03 -9.96 -23.75
C GLY A 179 1.40 -9.41 -23.67
N ARG A 180 1.58 -8.13 -23.31
CA ARG A 180 2.91 -7.49 -23.24
C ARG A 180 2.95 -6.33 -22.27
N PHE A 181 4.15 -5.99 -21.81
CA PHE A 181 4.40 -4.73 -21.12
C PHE A 181 4.21 -3.55 -22.07
N LEU A 182 3.63 -2.47 -21.54
CA LEU A 182 3.53 -1.19 -22.21
C LEU A 182 4.78 -0.35 -21.92
N ASP A 183 4.92 0.73 -22.70
CA ASP A 183 5.88 1.80 -22.47
C ASP A 183 5.09 3.10 -22.53
N LEU A 184 4.90 3.73 -21.37
CA LEU A 184 4.01 4.87 -21.20
C LEU A 184 4.82 6.15 -20.95
N ASP A 185 4.40 7.24 -21.59
CA ASP A 185 4.97 8.57 -21.33
C ASP A 185 4.75 9.02 -19.88
N LYS A 186 3.56 8.69 -19.33
CA LYS A 186 3.16 8.96 -17.96
C LYS A 186 2.95 7.64 -17.21
N PRO A 187 3.37 7.54 -15.93
CA PRO A 187 3.14 6.32 -15.15
C PRO A 187 1.66 5.97 -15.04
N ASN A 188 1.36 4.67 -15.06
CA ASN A 188 0.10 4.13 -14.60
C ASN A 188 0.04 4.28 -13.07
N MET A 189 -0.91 5.07 -12.58
CA MET A 189 -1.12 5.32 -11.16
C MET A 189 -2.38 4.59 -10.70
N VAL A 190 -2.28 3.85 -9.60
CA VAL A 190 -3.40 3.09 -9.02
C VAL A 190 -3.44 3.37 -7.53
N GLY A 191 -4.54 3.96 -7.06
CA GLY A 191 -4.71 4.32 -5.65
C GLY A 191 -4.85 3.09 -4.77
N ASN A 192 -4.26 3.15 -3.58
CA ASN A 192 -4.49 2.16 -2.52
C ASN A 192 -4.21 2.79 -1.14
N GLN A 193 -4.73 2.19 -0.08
CA GLN A 193 -4.48 2.60 1.32
C GLN A 193 -3.49 1.66 2.04
N VAL A 194 -2.86 0.74 1.30
CA VAL A 194 -1.97 -0.31 1.83
C VAL A 194 -2.65 -1.20 2.88
N GLY A 195 -3.96 -1.39 2.75
CA GLY A 195 -4.77 -2.13 3.73
C GLY A 195 -6.25 -1.77 3.71
N CYS A 196 -7.06 -2.57 4.41
CA CYS A 196 -8.50 -2.34 4.52
C CYS A 196 -8.84 -1.28 5.58
N SER A 197 -10.04 -0.69 5.46
CA SER A 197 -10.59 0.16 6.51
C SER A 197 -10.96 -0.65 7.75
N TRP A 198 -10.64 -0.10 8.92
CA TRP A 198 -11.04 -0.65 10.20
C TRP A 198 -12.38 -0.06 10.60
N HIS A 199 -13.37 -0.91 10.86
CA HIS A 199 -14.69 -0.48 11.29
C HIS A 199 -15.26 -1.44 12.32
N PRO A 200 -16.02 -0.93 13.30
CA PRO A 200 -16.63 -1.79 14.30
C PRO A 200 -17.74 -2.65 13.69
N VAL A 201 -17.86 -3.88 14.18
CA VAL A 201 -18.92 -4.83 13.80
C VAL A 201 -19.67 -5.29 15.04
N ILE A 202 -21.00 -5.35 14.95
CA ILE A 202 -21.85 -5.84 16.05
C ILE A 202 -22.12 -7.32 15.84
N SER A 203 -21.67 -8.14 16.78
CA SER A 203 -21.96 -9.57 16.77
C SER A 203 -23.47 -9.81 16.90
N LYS A 204 -24.00 -10.76 16.11
CA LYS A 204 -25.39 -11.26 16.26
C LYS A 204 -25.68 -11.81 17.66
N TYR A 205 -24.64 -12.14 18.42
CA TYR A 205 -24.72 -12.68 19.78
C TYR A 205 -24.59 -11.60 20.88
N ALA A 206 -24.51 -10.31 20.52
CA ALA A 206 -24.44 -9.22 21.50
C ALA A 206 -25.66 -9.28 22.44
N LYS A 207 -25.40 -9.23 23.76
CA LYS A 207 -26.46 -9.24 24.78
C LYS A 207 -27.28 -7.95 24.78
N ASP A 208 -26.64 -6.85 24.41
CA ASP A 208 -27.24 -5.52 24.28
C ASP A 208 -26.72 -4.86 22.99
N PRO A 209 -27.30 -5.20 21.83
CA PRO A 209 -26.87 -4.65 20.55
C PRO A 209 -27.13 -3.14 20.45
N ASP A 210 -28.11 -2.61 21.18
CA ASP A 210 -28.45 -1.19 21.18
C ASP A 210 -27.37 -0.38 21.89
N LEU A 211 -26.85 -0.86 23.03
CA LEU A 211 -25.71 -0.22 23.71
C LEU A 211 -24.43 -0.30 22.87
N CYS A 212 -24.16 -1.45 22.23
CA CYS A 212 -23.04 -1.58 21.30
C CYS A 212 -23.15 -0.57 20.15
N TYR A 213 -24.34 -0.48 19.54
CA TYR A 213 -24.63 0.49 18.50
C TYR A 213 -24.45 1.93 19.00
N TYR A 214 -24.95 2.28 20.18
CA TYR A 214 -24.81 3.62 20.75
C TYR A 214 -23.33 4.01 20.90
N PHE A 215 -22.50 3.12 21.46
CA PHE A 215 -21.07 3.40 21.61
C PHE A 215 -20.37 3.58 20.26
N ILE A 216 -20.66 2.71 19.29
CA ILE A 216 -20.11 2.79 17.94
C ILE A 216 -20.54 4.09 17.25
N ALA A 217 -21.84 4.40 17.27
CA ALA A 217 -22.40 5.60 16.66
C ALA A 217 -21.82 6.87 17.29
N TRP A 218 -21.60 6.87 18.60
CA TRP A 218 -20.93 7.96 19.31
C TRP A 218 -19.48 8.13 18.87
N GLN A 219 -18.70 7.05 18.76
CA GLN A 219 -17.32 7.11 18.23
C GLN A 219 -17.25 7.56 16.76
N SER A 220 -18.31 7.30 15.99
CA SER A 220 -18.41 7.64 14.57
C SER A 220 -18.97 9.03 14.29
N THR A 221 -19.29 9.86 15.30
CA THR A 221 -19.67 11.26 15.01
C THR A 221 -18.48 12.02 14.43
N PRO A 222 -18.68 12.96 13.50
CA PRO A 222 -17.58 13.70 12.88
C PRO A 222 -16.63 14.34 13.90
N GLU A 223 -17.16 14.88 14.99
CA GLU A 223 -16.35 15.55 16.01
C GLU A 223 -15.39 14.58 16.73
N ILE A 224 -15.84 13.36 17.02
CA ILE A 224 -15.02 12.36 17.71
C ILE A 224 -14.09 11.63 16.74
N ASN A 225 -14.60 11.26 15.57
CA ASN A 225 -13.79 10.59 14.56
C ASN A 225 -12.65 11.51 14.07
N HIS A 226 -12.96 12.76 13.73
CA HIS A 226 -11.95 13.72 13.30
C HIS A 226 -10.94 14.00 14.41
N TRP A 227 -11.39 14.13 15.67
CA TRP A 227 -10.50 14.25 16.83
C TRP A 227 -9.52 13.09 16.93
N ASN A 228 -9.96 11.85 16.69
CA ASN A 228 -9.03 10.73 16.67
C ASN A 228 -7.97 10.91 15.57
N VAL A 229 -8.36 11.29 14.35
CA VAL A 229 -7.43 11.46 13.21
C VAL A 229 -6.38 12.54 13.47
N TYR A 230 -6.80 13.73 13.91
CA TYR A 230 -5.86 14.86 14.04
C TYR A 230 -5.06 14.84 15.33
N MET A 231 -5.49 14.08 16.35
CA MET A 231 -4.68 13.82 17.54
C MET A 231 -3.59 12.80 17.17
N GLY A 232 -2.38 13.28 16.96
CA GLY A 232 -1.30 12.60 16.23
C GLY A 232 -0.76 11.28 16.78
N TRP A 233 -1.45 10.54 17.63
CA TRP A 233 -1.00 9.24 18.13
C TRP A 233 -2.14 8.27 18.46
N THR A 234 -3.37 8.51 17.98
CA THR A 234 -4.50 7.59 18.24
C THR A 234 -4.46 6.33 17.37
N GLY A 235 -3.63 6.31 16.32
CA GLY A 235 -3.59 5.23 15.33
C GLY A 235 -4.80 5.19 14.40
N VAL A 236 -5.50 6.32 14.22
CA VAL A 236 -6.61 6.44 13.27
C VAL A 236 -6.16 7.24 12.06
N ASP A 237 -6.10 6.55 10.91
CA ASP A 237 -5.77 7.16 9.62
C ASP A 237 -6.88 8.09 9.12
N PRO A 238 -6.51 9.14 8.35
CA PRO A 238 -7.49 9.99 7.69
C PRO A 238 -8.25 9.17 6.64
N GLY A 239 -9.58 9.28 6.61
CA GLY A 239 -10.39 8.42 5.76
C GLY A 239 -11.78 8.96 5.42
N THR A 240 -12.16 10.08 6.01
CA THR A 240 -13.48 10.69 5.81
C THR A 240 -13.37 12.03 5.12
N THR A 241 -14.46 12.50 4.52
CA THR A 241 -14.48 13.77 3.76
C THR A 241 -14.10 14.98 4.60
N TYR A 242 -14.23 14.92 5.93
CA TYR A 242 -13.86 16.01 6.82
C TYR A 242 -12.42 15.92 7.33
N ASP A 243 -11.66 14.87 7.01
CA ASP A 243 -10.24 14.75 7.35
C ASP A 243 -9.32 15.42 6.32
N TRP A 244 -9.83 15.63 5.10
CA TRP A 244 -9.06 16.18 3.99
C TRP A 244 -9.01 17.70 4.00
N PHE A 245 -7.89 18.26 3.56
CA PHE A 245 -7.80 19.69 3.27
C PHE A 245 -8.63 20.06 2.02
N PRO A 246 -9.05 21.33 1.88
CA PRO A 246 -9.63 21.82 0.64
C PRO A 246 -8.72 21.55 -0.58
N PRO A 247 -9.28 21.27 -1.77
CA PRO A 247 -10.71 21.31 -2.12
C PRO A 247 -11.48 20.01 -1.83
N TYR A 248 -10.83 18.96 -1.32
CA TYR A 248 -11.43 17.62 -1.19
C TYR A 248 -12.23 17.43 0.10
N GLY A 249 -11.94 18.24 1.12
CA GLY A 249 -12.60 18.21 2.41
C GLY A 249 -12.61 19.56 3.10
N THR A 250 -12.92 19.52 4.40
CA THR A 250 -13.13 20.71 5.24
C THR A 250 -12.08 20.91 6.32
N ALA A 251 -11.16 19.95 6.51
CA ALA A 251 -10.11 20.05 7.52
C ALA A 251 -9.22 21.26 7.27
N LYS A 252 -8.60 21.75 8.32
CA LYS A 252 -7.62 22.83 8.30
C LYS A 252 -6.31 22.35 8.89
N VAL A 253 -5.20 22.85 8.35
CA VAL A 253 -3.86 22.49 8.86
C VAL A 253 -3.74 22.85 10.34
N GLU A 254 -4.39 23.93 10.78
CA GLU A 254 -4.41 24.38 12.17
C GLU A 254 -5.04 23.35 13.13
N GLU A 255 -5.96 22.50 12.67
CA GLU A 255 -6.57 21.44 13.49
C GLU A 255 -5.56 20.32 13.78
N TYR A 256 -4.81 19.90 12.77
CA TYR A 256 -3.70 18.95 12.93
C TYR A 256 -2.57 19.52 13.79
N VAL A 257 -2.22 20.79 13.60
CA VAL A 257 -1.23 21.48 14.45
C VAL A 257 -1.70 21.51 15.91
N ALA A 258 -2.99 21.76 16.15
CA ALA A 258 -3.56 21.72 17.51
C ALA A 258 -3.49 20.31 18.13
N GLY A 259 -3.58 19.26 17.31
CA GLY A 259 -3.36 17.87 17.70
C GLY A 259 -1.91 17.43 17.79
N GLY A 260 -0.97 18.36 17.57
CA GLY A 260 0.46 18.15 17.77
C GLY A 260 1.28 17.88 16.52
N TYR A 261 0.71 17.94 15.32
CA TYR A 261 1.49 17.78 14.08
C TYR A 261 2.41 19.00 13.82
N ASP A 262 3.53 18.75 13.15
CA ASP A 262 4.17 19.79 12.35
C ASP A 262 3.27 20.15 11.14
N ALA A 263 3.22 21.43 10.80
CA ALA A 263 2.31 21.94 9.77
C ALA A 263 2.65 21.44 8.35
N GLU A 264 3.93 21.27 8.03
CA GLU A 264 4.34 20.77 6.72
C GLU A 264 4.21 19.24 6.65
N ASP A 265 4.56 18.52 7.73
CA ASP A 265 4.35 17.08 7.82
C ASP A 265 2.87 16.72 7.59
N ALA A 266 1.94 17.45 8.22
CA ALA A 266 0.50 17.26 8.03
C ALA A 266 0.07 17.46 6.57
N LYS A 267 0.60 18.47 5.88
CA LYS A 267 0.30 18.71 4.45
C LYS A 267 0.79 17.57 3.57
N TYR A 268 2.00 17.08 3.80
CA TYR A 268 2.52 15.94 3.06
C TYR A 268 1.70 14.67 3.32
N PHE A 269 1.46 14.36 4.59
CA PHE A 269 0.75 13.16 5.01
C PHE A 269 -0.68 13.10 4.46
N ILE A 270 -1.48 14.15 4.71
CA ILE A 270 -2.85 14.21 4.22
C ILE A 270 -2.89 14.33 2.68
N GLY A 271 -1.93 15.05 2.09
CA GLY A 271 -1.78 15.16 0.63
C GLY A 271 -1.55 13.80 -0.04
N ALA A 272 -0.75 12.92 0.55
CA ALA A 272 -0.50 11.57 0.04
C ALA A 272 -1.77 10.70 0.01
N TYR A 273 -2.64 10.83 1.01
CA TYR A 273 -3.97 10.20 0.97
C TYR A 273 -4.86 10.81 -0.10
N GLN A 274 -4.89 12.14 -0.22
CA GLN A 274 -5.69 12.82 -1.25
C GLN A 274 -5.27 12.39 -2.66
N ASP A 275 -3.97 12.16 -2.89
CA ASP A 275 -3.48 11.62 -4.15
C ASP A 275 -4.13 10.27 -4.48
N ASN A 276 -4.09 9.34 -3.53
CA ASN A 276 -4.67 8.00 -3.70
C ASN A 276 -6.18 8.03 -3.92
N PHE A 277 -6.92 8.86 -3.17
CA PHE A 277 -8.38 8.87 -3.21
C PHE A 277 -8.97 9.68 -4.38
N TYR A 278 -8.33 10.78 -4.77
CA TYR A 278 -8.94 11.78 -5.64
C TYR A 278 -8.14 12.10 -6.89
N ASN A 279 -6.81 11.96 -6.87
CA ASN A 279 -5.97 12.36 -8.01
C ASN A 279 -5.58 11.19 -8.91
N TYR A 280 -5.63 9.95 -8.39
CA TYR A 280 -5.35 8.77 -9.20
C TYR A 280 -6.60 8.32 -9.97
N PRO A 281 -6.45 7.87 -11.22
CA PRO A 281 -7.59 7.62 -12.12
C PRO A 281 -8.45 6.42 -11.70
N ILE A 282 -7.85 5.47 -10.98
CA ILE A 282 -8.45 4.23 -10.53
C ILE A 282 -7.89 3.84 -9.17
N PHE A 283 -8.62 2.99 -8.45
CA PHE A 283 -8.27 2.51 -7.11
C PHE A 283 -8.30 0.99 -7.08
N GLN A 284 -7.31 0.37 -6.43
CA GLN A 284 -7.19 -1.07 -6.34
C GLN A 284 -8.23 -1.66 -5.38
N ASN A 285 -8.96 -2.68 -5.84
CA ASN A 285 -10.01 -3.33 -5.08
C ASN A 285 -9.49 -4.52 -4.27
N TYR A 286 -10.08 -4.77 -3.10
CA TYR A 286 -9.81 -5.94 -2.27
C TYR A 286 -10.59 -7.19 -2.70
N MET A 287 -10.00 -8.36 -2.47
CA MET A 287 -10.61 -9.67 -2.73
C MET A 287 -11.74 -9.95 -1.73
N ARG A 288 -13.00 -9.86 -2.19
CA ARG A 288 -14.22 -9.96 -1.35
C ARG A 288 -15.04 -11.20 -1.69
N ILE A 289 -14.42 -12.38 -1.55
CA ILE A 289 -15.05 -13.68 -1.77
C ILE A 289 -14.71 -14.64 -0.61
N PRO A 290 -15.47 -15.73 -0.40
CA PRO A 290 -15.06 -16.79 0.51
C PRO A 290 -13.69 -17.36 0.12
N GLY A 291 -12.89 -17.78 1.12
CA GLY A 291 -11.52 -18.27 0.92
C GLY A 291 -10.43 -17.18 0.94
N THR A 292 -10.78 -15.89 0.91
CA THR A 292 -9.80 -14.78 0.96
C THR A 292 -8.75 -14.91 2.08
N PRO A 293 -9.10 -15.22 3.36
CA PRO A 293 -8.10 -15.34 4.42
C PRO A 293 -7.05 -16.42 4.13
N GLU A 294 -7.49 -17.60 3.70
CA GLU A 294 -6.61 -18.72 3.35
C GLU A 294 -5.72 -18.37 2.14
N MET A 295 -6.30 -17.73 1.12
CA MET A 295 -5.56 -17.24 -0.06
C MET A 295 -4.49 -16.22 0.30
N HIS A 296 -4.77 -15.30 1.24
CA HIS A 296 -3.81 -14.30 1.70
C HIS A 296 -2.71 -14.93 2.56
N GLU A 297 -3.05 -15.83 3.47
CA GLU A 297 -2.07 -16.53 4.33
C GLU A 297 -1.06 -17.31 3.50
N ILE A 298 -1.52 -18.10 2.51
CA ILE A 298 -0.62 -18.88 1.66
C ILE A 298 0.20 -17.99 0.72
N TRP A 299 -0.39 -16.90 0.24
CA TRP A 299 0.33 -15.92 -0.58
C TRP A 299 1.46 -15.27 0.20
N ASP A 300 1.23 -14.86 1.46
CA ASP A 300 2.25 -14.25 2.32
C ASP A 300 3.45 -15.18 2.58
N VAL A 301 3.18 -16.49 2.72
CA VAL A 301 4.24 -17.52 2.81
C VAL A 301 5.10 -17.51 1.55
N HIS A 302 4.50 -17.61 0.36
CA HIS A 302 5.24 -17.66 -0.89
C HIS A 302 5.96 -16.35 -1.23
N LEU A 303 5.39 -15.20 -0.86
CA LEU A 303 6.10 -13.92 -0.96
C LEU A 303 7.39 -13.95 -0.14
N SER A 304 7.34 -14.47 1.09
CA SER A 304 8.53 -14.62 1.93
C SER A 304 9.56 -15.60 1.36
N GLU A 305 9.12 -16.72 0.76
CA GLU A 305 10.01 -17.65 0.06
C GLU A 305 10.78 -16.96 -1.08
N ALA A 306 10.13 -16.06 -1.83
CA ALA A 306 10.79 -15.26 -2.85
C ALA A 306 11.76 -14.22 -2.26
N ILE A 307 11.33 -13.46 -1.25
CA ILE A 307 12.16 -12.40 -0.63
C ILE A 307 13.42 -12.98 0.02
N THR A 308 13.30 -14.13 0.66
CA THR A 308 14.43 -14.84 1.29
C THR A 308 15.29 -15.63 0.29
N GLY A 309 14.94 -15.63 -0.99
CA GLY A 309 15.70 -16.27 -2.07
C GLY A 309 15.57 -17.78 -2.13
N GLN A 310 14.58 -18.38 -1.46
CA GLN A 310 14.27 -19.81 -1.55
C GLN A 310 13.65 -20.15 -2.90
N LEU A 311 12.90 -19.22 -3.47
CA LEU A 311 12.29 -19.30 -4.81
C LEU A 311 12.59 -18.04 -5.61
N THR A 312 12.52 -18.16 -6.94
CA THR A 312 12.38 -16.99 -7.79
C THR A 312 11.00 -16.36 -7.63
N PRO A 313 10.84 -15.06 -7.94
CA PRO A 313 9.52 -14.42 -7.97
C PRO A 313 8.46 -15.16 -8.80
N GLN A 314 8.85 -15.73 -9.95
CA GLN A 314 7.94 -16.52 -10.79
C GLN A 314 7.49 -17.80 -10.07
N GLU A 315 8.43 -18.59 -9.53
CA GLU A 315 8.12 -19.86 -8.86
C GLU A 315 7.22 -19.65 -7.63
N ALA A 316 7.45 -18.59 -6.86
CA ALA A 316 6.61 -18.25 -5.71
C ALA A 316 5.17 -17.92 -6.10
N LEU A 317 4.98 -17.12 -7.16
CA LEU A 317 3.64 -16.76 -7.63
C LEU A 317 2.97 -17.93 -8.36
N ASP A 318 3.72 -18.81 -9.03
CA ASP A 318 3.19 -20.05 -9.60
C ASP A 318 2.65 -21.00 -8.51
N ARG A 319 3.35 -21.12 -7.38
CA ARG A 319 2.84 -21.87 -6.22
C ARG A 319 1.55 -21.24 -5.67
N THR A 320 1.56 -19.93 -5.48
CA THR A 320 0.36 -19.19 -5.04
C THR A 320 -0.82 -19.42 -5.98
N TYR A 321 -0.57 -19.41 -7.29
CA TYR A 321 -1.58 -19.68 -8.33
C TYR A 321 -2.19 -21.09 -8.19
N GLU A 322 -1.37 -22.13 -8.01
CA GLU A 322 -1.89 -23.50 -7.84
C GLU A 322 -2.67 -23.67 -6.53
N ASP A 323 -2.21 -23.05 -5.43
CA ASP A 323 -2.95 -23.05 -4.18
C ASP A 323 -4.29 -22.33 -4.29
N TRP A 324 -4.34 -21.17 -4.96
CA TRP A 324 -5.59 -20.45 -5.17
C TRP A 324 -6.55 -21.24 -6.05
N LYS A 325 -6.06 -21.98 -7.07
CA LYS A 325 -6.92 -22.89 -7.85
C LYS A 325 -7.55 -23.97 -6.98
N ARG A 326 -6.77 -24.61 -6.11
CA ARG A 326 -7.28 -25.61 -5.16
C ARG A 326 -8.34 -25.02 -4.23
N ILE A 327 -8.07 -23.84 -3.65
CA ILE A 327 -9.05 -23.15 -2.78
C ILE A 327 -10.32 -22.81 -3.57
N VAL A 328 -10.19 -22.35 -4.82
CA VAL A 328 -11.36 -22.07 -5.68
C VAL A 328 -12.19 -23.33 -5.94
N GLU A 329 -11.55 -24.49 -6.14
CA GLU A 329 -12.22 -25.78 -6.30
C GLU A 329 -12.95 -26.21 -5.02
N ASP A 330 -12.30 -26.09 -3.86
CA ASP A 330 -12.85 -26.48 -2.55
C ASP A 330 -14.11 -25.68 -2.18
N TYR A 331 -14.14 -24.38 -2.49
CA TYR A 331 -15.30 -23.52 -2.27
C TYR A 331 -16.36 -23.57 -3.38
N GLY A 332 -16.04 -24.17 -4.53
CA GLY A 332 -16.90 -24.25 -5.70
C GLY A 332 -16.74 -23.07 -6.65
N LYS A 333 -16.09 -23.34 -7.78
CA LYS A 333 -15.76 -22.38 -8.85
C LYS A 333 -16.94 -21.50 -9.28
N ASP A 334 -18.10 -22.07 -9.58
CA ASP A 334 -19.25 -21.31 -10.09
C ASP A 334 -19.81 -20.33 -9.05
N THR A 335 -19.82 -20.74 -7.78
CA THR A 335 -20.23 -19.87 -6.66
C THR A 335 -19.26 -18.70 -6.51
N LEU A 336 -17.96 -18.99 -6.48
CA LEU A 336 -16.95 -17.93 -6.33
C LEU A 336 -16.93 -17.00 -7.55
N LEU A 337 -17.07 -17.52 -8.77
CA LEU A 337 -17.12 -16.70 -9.99
C LEU A 337 -18.26 -15.69 -9.94
N LYS A 338 -19.45 -16.13 -9.51
CA LYS A 338 -20.60 -15.23 -9.34
C LYS A 338 -20.28 -14.13 -8.31
N LEU A 339 -19.81 -14.51 -7.13
CA LEU A 339 -19.48 -13.55 -6.06
C LEU A 339 -18.35 -12.59 -6.46
N TYR A 340 -17.36 -13.10 -7.17
CA TYR A 340 -16.24 -12.30 -7.66
C TYR A 340 -16.72 -11.23 -8.64
N ARG A 341 -17.52 -11.61 -9.64
CA ARG A 341 -18.12 -10.67 -10.60
C ARG A 341 -18.95 -9.59 -9.91
N GLU A 342 -19.80 -9.98 -8.96
CA GLU A 342 -20.60 -9.06 -8.16
C GLU A 342 -19.70 -8.11 -7.36
N SER A 343 -18.64 -8.64 -6.73
CA SER A 343 -17.73 -7.84 -5.91
C SER A 343 -17.02 -6.76 -6.71
N ILE A 344 -16.51 -7.08 -7.91
CA ILE A 344 -15.78 -6.11 -8.74
C ILE A 344 -16.71 -5.31 -9.67
N GLY A 345 -18.02 -5.58 -9.68
CA GLY A 345 -18.98 -4.91 -10.55
C GLY A 345 -18.83 -5.29 -12.04
N TYR A 346 -18.28 -6.47 -12.34
CA TYR A 346 -18.15 -6.96 -13.71
C TYR A 346 -19.50 -7.40 -14.28
N LYS A 347 -19.78 -6.98 -15.52
CA LYS A 347 -20.96 -7.37 -16.29
C LYS A 347 -20.49 -8.03 -17.59
N PRO A 348 -20.82 -9.33 -17.83
CA PRO A 348 -20.43 -10.07 -19.03
C PRO A 348 -20.87 -9.42 -20.33
#